data_AF-A0A1G0I251-F1
#
_entry.id   AF-A0A1G0I251-F1
#
_cell.length_a   1.000
_cell.length_b   1.000
_cell.length_c   1.000
_cell.angle_alpha   90.00
_cell.angle_beta   90.00
_cell.angle_gamma   90.00
#
_symmetry.space_group_name_H-M   'P 1'
#
loop_
_entity.id
_entity.type
_entity.pdbx_description
1 polymer ?
#
loop_
_entity_poly.entity_id
_entity_poly.type
_entity_poly.pdbx_seq_one_letter_code
_entity_poly.pdbx_strand_id
1 'polypeptide(L)'
;MTHWLPAAILSLLSFGFWGLFTKFAILHVDSKSALIFQTAGVLLVGLFILGMMNFKPASDLKGIGFGLLTGIAYGLGCLFYFIAADKGKITTVVTLTALYPLVTILLSYFLLREAVSAKQCLGIALALFSIYLLSS
;
A
#
# COMPACT_ATOMS: atom_id res chain seq x y z
N MET A 1 -20.12 -10.53 12.99
CA MET A 1 -19.12 -9.44 13.15
C MET A 1 -18.07 -9.51 12.05
N THR A 2 -18.43 -9.19 10.81
CA THR A 2 -17.57 -9.28 9.61
C THR A 2 -17.78 -8.09 8.65
N HIS A 3 -18.38 -6.99 9.10
CA HIS A 3 -18.71 -5.84 8.26
C HIS A 3 -17.48 -5.18 7.59
N TRP A 4 -16.28 -5.40 8.13
CA TRP A 4 -15.01 -4.95 7.57
C TRP A 4 -14.46 -5.87 6.47
N LEU A 5 -14.88 -7.14 6.43
CA LEU A 5 -14.33 -8.16 5.54
C LEU A 5 -14.57 -7.84 4.06
N PRO A 6 -15.78 -7.40 3.63
CA PRO A 6 -16.00 -7.01 2.24
C PRO A 6 -15.06 -5.89 1.78
N ALA A 7 -14.84 -4.87 2.61
CA ALA A 7 -13.93 -3.76 2.30
C ALA A 7 -12.47 -4.24 2.18
N ALA A 8 -12.05 -5.16 3.05
CA ALA A 8 -10.72 -5.77 2.99
C ALA A 8 -10.53 -6.60 1.71
N ILE A 9 -11.53 -7.40 1.31
CA ILE A 9 -11.50 -8.17 0.06
C ILE A 9 -11.44 -7.23 -1.15
N LEU A 10 -12.25 -6.17 -1.16
CA LEU A 10 -12.24 -5.19 -2.24
C LEU A 10 -10.87 -4.51 -2.35
N SER A 11 -10.28 -4.13 -1.21
CA SER A 11 -8.92 -3.59 -1.15
C SER A 11 -7.88 -4.56 -1.70
N LEU A 12 -7.97 -5.85 -1.36
CA LEU A 12 -7.07 -6.89 -1.88
C LEU A 12 -7.15 -6.98 -3.40
N LEU A 13 -8.37 -7.01 -3.95
CA LEU A 13 -8.59 -7.03 -5.40
C LEU A 13 -8.05 -5.76 -6.06
N SER A 14 -8.34 -4.59 -5.50
CA SER A 14 -7.84 -3.31 -6.00
C SER A 14 -6.31 -3.25 -6.02
N PHE A 15 -5.63 -3.74 -4.98
CA PHE A 15 -4.16 -3.82 -4.98
C PHE A 15 -3.62 -4.82 -6.01
N GLY A 16 -4.31 -5.93 -6.24
CA GLY A 16 -3.99 -6.86 -7.32
C GLY A 16 -4.06 -6.21 -8.70
N PHE A 17 -5.17 -5.51 -8.99
CA PHE A 17 -5.32 -4.74 -10.23
C PHE A 17 -4.29 -3.61 -10.36
N TRP A 18 -4.00 -2.91 -9.26
CA TRP A 18 -2.98 -1.87 -9.23
C TRP A 18 -1.60 -2.41 -9.63
N GLY A 19 -1.21 -3.59 -9.13
CA GLY A 19 0.05 -4.23 -9.53
C GLY A 19 0.09 -4.56 -11.03
N LEU A 20 -1.02 -5.09 -11.59
CA LEU A 20 -1.15 -5.37 -13.02
C LEU A 20 -1.09 -4.11 -13.88
N PHE A 21 -1.83 -3.06 -13.51
CA PHE A 21 -1.82 -1.80 -14.27
C PHE A 21 -0.49 -1.08 -14.14
N THR A 22 0.20 -1.19 -13.02
CA THR A 22 1.57 -0.68 -12.89
C THR A 22 2.50 -1.33 -13.91
N LYS A 23 2.40 -2.66 -14.08
CA LYS A 23 3.15 -3.38 -15.13
C LYS A 23 2.88 -2.80 -16.50
N PHE A 24 1.61 -2.59 -16.85
CA PHE A 24 1.27 -2.04 -18.15
C PHE A 24 1.74 -0.59 -18.31
N ALA A 25 1.67 0.23 -17.26
CA ALA A 25 2.14 1.61 -17.31
C ALA A 25 3.64 1.68 -17.60
N ILE A 26 4.47 0.96 -16.83
CA ILE A 26 5.93 1.05 -16.98
C ILE A 26 6.46 0.42 -18.29
N LEU A 27 5.66 -0.41 -18.96
CA LEU A 27 5.98 -0.90 -20.31
C LEU A 27 5.83 0.18 -21.40
N HIS A 28 5.05 1.24 -21.14
CA HIS A 28 4.76 2.28 -22.11
C HIS A 28 5.36 3.64 -21.75
N VAL A 29 5.63 3.89 -20.46
CA VAL A 29 6.19 5.15 -19.96
C VAL A 29 7.22 4.89 -18.86
N ASP A 30 8.13 5.83 -18.62
CA ASP A 30 9.12 5.67 -17.54
C ASP A 30 8.48 5.71 -16.15
N SER A 31 9.17 5.16 -15.14
CA SER A 31 8.68 5.05 -13.75
C SER A 31 8.17 6.37 -13.17
N LYS A 32 8.79 7.51 -13.50
CA LYS A 32 8.41 8.82 -12.95
C LYS A 32 7.11 9.31 -13.59
N SER A 33 6.98 9.18 -14.91
CA SER A 33 5.74 9.51 -15.62
C SER A 33 4.58 8.63 -15.15
N ALA A 34 4.83 7.33 -14.98
CA ALA A 34 3.84 6.39 -14.48
C ALA A 34 3.36 6.75 -13.05
N LEU A 35 4.26 7.18 -12.16
CA LEU A 35 3.90 7.70 -10.84
C LEU A 35 3.01 8.95 -10.92
N ILE A 36 3.32 9.90 -11.82
CA ILE A 36 2.51 11.11 -12.01
C ILE A 36 1.09 10.73 -12.46
N PHE A 37 0.95 9.83 -13.41
CA PHE A 37 -0.37 9.38 -13.90
C PHE A 37 -1.16 8.61 -12.83
N GLN A 38 -0.51 7.72 -12.06
CA GLN A 38 -1.17 7.09 -10.92
C GLN A 38 -1.64 8.13 -9.90
N THR A 39 -0.79 9.11 -9.58
CA THR A 39 -1.11 10.16 -8.60
C THR A 39 -2.34 10.96 -9.04
N ALA A 40 -2.44 11.27 -10.34
CA ALA A 40 -3.64 11.88 -10.90
C ALA A 40 -4.88 10.99 -10.74
N GLY A 41 -4.75 9.67 -10.97
CA GLY A 41 -5.83 8.71 -10.73
C GLY A 41 -6.29 8.66 -9.27
N VAL A 42 -5.35 8.66 -8.32
CA VAL A 42 -5.66 8.69 -6.87
C VAL A 42 -6.34 10.01 -6.48
N LEU A 43 -5.88 11.14 -7.04
CA LEU A 43 -6.51 12.44 -6.81
C LEU A 43 -7.96 12.45 -7.30
N LEU A 44 -8.27 11.86 -8.46
CA LEU A 44 -9.63 11.75 -8.96
C LEU A 44 -10.54 10.99 -7.99
N VAL A 45 -10.06 9.91 -7.37
CA VAL A 45 -10.80 9.18 -6.33
C VAL A 45 -11.04 10.06 -5.10
N GLY A 46 -10.04 10.83 -4.67
CA GLY A 46 -10.18 11.77 -3.57
C GLY A 46 -11.21 12.86 -3.83
N LEU A 47 -11.19 13.45 -5.04
CA LEU A 47 -12.18 14.45 -5.48
C LEU A 47 -13.59 13.85 -5.57
N PHE A 48 -13.72 12.62 -6.05
CA PHE A 48 -15.00 11.90 -6.07
C PHE A 48 -15.58 11.74 -4.66
N ILE A 49 -14.75 11.36 -3.68
CA ILE A 49 -15.17 11.24 -2.27
C ILE A 49 -15.61 12.61 -1.72
N LEU A 50 -14.86 13.68 -2.03
CA LEU A 50 -15.22 15.04 -1.62
C LEU A 50 -16.58 15.50 -2.19
N GLY A 51 -16.94 15.02 -3.39
CA GLY A 51 -18.22 15.32 -4.03
C GLY A 51 -19.42 14.53 -3.49
N MET A 52 -19.23 13.56 -2.59
CA MET A 52 -20.33 12.77 -2.05
C MET A 52 -21.22 13.60 -1.11
N MET A 53 -22.53 13.60 -1.35
CA MET A 53 -23.51 14.49 -0.69
C MET A 53 -23.52 14.45 0.85
N ASN A 54 -23.05 13.36 1.47
CA ASN A 54 -23.04 13.18 2.93
C ASN A 54 -21.64 13.24 3.55
N PHE A 55 -20.61 13.55 2.76
CA PHE A 55 -19.23 13.60 3.25
C PHE A 55 -18.85 15.01 3.68
N LYS A 56 -18.30 15.12 4.89
CA LYS A 56 -17.69 16.35 5.40
C LYS A 56 -16.28 16.01 5.89
N PRO A 57 -15.22 16.61 5.32
CA PRO A 57 -13.87 16.42 5.82
C PRO A 57 -13.78 16.73 7.31
N ALA A 58 -13.08 15.89 8.07
CA ALA A 58 -12.82 16.13 9.48
C ALA A 58 -11.89 17.34 9.66
N SER A 59 -12.11 18.11 10.72
CA SER A 59 -11.31 19.32 11.03
C SER A 59 -10.22 19.10 12.06
N ASP A 60 -9.99 17.87 12.53
CA ASP A 60 -8.93 17.56 13.48
C ASP A 60 -7.55 17.69 12.81
N LEU A 61 -6.76 18.68 13.25
CA LEU A 61 -5.42 18.97 12.71
C LEU A 61 -4.47 17.78 12.83
N LYS A 62 -4.59 16.98 13.90
CA LYS A 62 -3.75 15.78 14.07
C LYS A 62 -4.12 14.72 13.05
N GLY A 63 -5.41 14.41 12.91
CA GLY A 63 -5.92 13.51 11.87
C GLY A 63 -5.53 13.95 10.46
N ILE A 64 -5.64 15.24 10.15
CA ILE A 64 -5.18 15.81 8.87
C ILE A 64 -3.68 15.58 8.69
N GLY A 65 -2.87 15.88 9.72
CA GLY A 65 -1.42 15.69 9.69
C GLY A 65 -1.02 14.23 9.42
N PHE A 66 -1.61 13.27 10.14
CA PHE A 66 -1.37 11.85 9.91
C PHE A 66 -1.89 11.37 8.55
N GLY A 67 -3.01 11.92 8.06
CA GLY A 67 -3.52 11.65 6.72
C GLY A 67 -2.55 12.11 5.63
N LEU A 68 -1.96 13.31 5.76
CA LEU A 68 -0.94 13.82 4.86
C LEU A 68 0.34 12.97 4.90
N LEU A 69 0.81 12.60 6.09
CA LEU A 69 1.97 11.72 6.25
C LEU A 69 1.73 10.34 5.61
N THR A 70 0.50 9.81 5.73
CA THR A 70 0.09 8.56 5.06
C THR A 70 0.21 8.70 3.53
N GLY A 71 -0.28 9.81 2.97
CA GLY A 71 -0.15 10.09 1.53
C GLY A 71 1.29 10.24 1.06
N ILE A 72 2.13 10.95 1.82
CA ILE A 72 3.56 11.11 1.52
C ILE A 72 4.28 9.76 1.54
N ALA A 73 4.06 8.96 2.59
CA ALA A 73 4.65 7.64 2.71
C ALA A 73 4.22 6.72 1.55
N TYR A 74 2.94 6.72 1.18
CA TYR A 74 2.43 5.96 0.05
C TYR A 74 3.05 6.43 -1.28
N GLY A 75 3.15 7.74 -1.51
CA GLY A 75 3.76 8.31 -2.72
C GLY A 75 5.24 7.95 -2.87
N LEU A 76 6.02 8.05 -1.78
CA LEU A 76 7.41 7.61 -1.77
C LEU A 76 7.53 6.10 -1.99
N GLY A 77 6.68 5.30 -1.35
CA GLY A 77 6.60 3.86 -1.57
C GLY A 77 6.33 3.52 -3.03
N CYS A 78 5.38 4.21 -3.67
CA CYS A 78 5.09 4.06 -5.09
C CYS A 78 6.30 4.47 -5.95
N LEU A 79 6.97 5.60 -5.66
CA LEU A 79 8.15 6.00 -6.43
C LEU A 79 9.22 4.89 -6.46
N PHE A 80 9.59 4.36 -5.29
CA PHE A 80 10.58 3.29 -5.22
C PHE A 80 10.07 1.97 -5.80
N TYR A 81 8.80 1.64 -5.60
CA TYR A 81 8.17 0.48 -6.22
C TYR A 81 8.22 0.55 -7.74
N PHE A 82 7.85 1.68 -8.36
CA PHE A 82 7.86 1.85 -9.82
C PHE A 82 9.28 1.79 -10.39
N ILE A 83 10.26 2.38 -9.71
CA ILE A 83 11.68 2.27 -10.09
C ILE A 83 12.15 0.82 -10.03
N ALA A 84 11.78 0.08 -8.98
CA ALA A 84 12.17 -1.33 -8.84
C ALA A 84 11.45 -2.22 -9.86
N ALA A 85 10.16 -1.97 -10.10
CA ALA A 85 9.33 -2.68 -11.06
C ALA A 85 9.81 -2.50 -12.50
N ASP A 86 10.34 -1.31 -12.83
CA ASP A 86 10.91 -0.98 -14.14
C ASP A 86 12.25 -1.69 -14.39
N LYS A 87 13.05 -1.87 -13.34
CA LYS A 87 14.39 -2.48 -13.43
C LYS A 87 14.41 -3.99 -13.17
N GLY A 88 13.34 -4.55 -12.63
CA GLY A 88 13.31 -5.91 -12.09
C GLY A 88 12.09 -6.71 -12.51
N LYS A 89 12.03 -7.97 -12.08
CA LYS A 89 10.84 -8.81 -12.26
C LYS A 89 9.72 -8.31 -11.34
N ILE A 90 8.64 -7.81 -11.91
CA ILE A 90 7.48 -7.30 -11.14
C ILE A 90 6.97 -8.29 -10.11
N THR A 91 6.89 -9.59 -10.43
CA THR A 91 6.46 -10.62 -9.47
C THR A 91 7.34 -10.65 -8.22
N THR A 92 8.65 -10.50 -8.38
CA THR A 92 9.60 -10.43 -7.26
C THR A 92 9.43 -9.14 -6.48
N VAL A 93 9.27 -8.00 -7.16
CA VAL A 93 9.10 -6.68 -6.52
C VAL A 93 7.79 -6.61 -5.72
N VAL A 94 6.67 -7.07 -6.28
CA VAL A 94 5.37 -7.17 -5.60
C VAL A 94 5.48 -8.05 -4.36
N THR A 95 6.05 -9.25 -4.52
CA THR A 95 6.19 -10.21 -3.42
C THR A 95 7.05 -9.65 -2.29
N LEU A 96 8.17 -9.01 -2.62
CA LEU A 96 9.06 -8.40 -1.63
C LEU A 96 8.37 -7.22 -0.91
N THR A 97 7.71 -6.34 -1.66
CA THR A 97 7.06 -5.15 -1.09
C THR A 97 5.80 -5.48 -0.30
N ALA A 98 5.17 -6.64 -0.54
CA ALA A 98 4.10 -7.18 0.31
C ALA A 98 4.53 -7.47 1.76
N LEU A 99 5.82 -7.36 2.09
CA LEU A 99 6.34 -7.39 3.47
C LEU A 99 6.13 -6.11 4.26
N TYR A 100 5.60 -5.04 3.67
CA TYR A 100 5.35 -3.78 4.39
C TYR A 100 4.55 -3.95 5.71
N PRO A 101 3.62 -4.93 5.88
CA PRO A 101 2.95 -5.12 7.16
C PRO A 101 3.92 -5.47 8.30
N LEU A 102 5.07 -6.08 8.01
CA LEU A 102 6.11 -6.34 9.00
C LEU A 102 6.69 -5.03 9.53
N VAL A 103 6.95 -4.08 8.63
CA VAL A 103 7.42 -2.74 9.01
C VAL A 103 6.37 -2.06 9.88
N THR A 104 5.07 -2.16 9.52
CA THR A 104 3.98 -1.63 10.35
C THR A 104 3.94 -2.27 11.72
N ILE A 105 4.05 -3.61 11.83
CA ILE A 105 4.05 -4.30 13.14
C ILE A 105 5.23 -3.84 14.01
N LEU A 106 6.43 -3.73 13.43
CA LEU A 106 7.60 -3.24 14.15
C LEU A 106 7.41 -1.79 14.61
N LEU A 107 6.93 -0.91 13.73
CA LEU A 107 6.65 0.48 14.08
C LEU A 107 5.56 0.58 15.16
N SER A 108 4.51 -0.23 15.10
CA SER A 108 3.47 -0.29 16.13
C SER A 108 4.04 -0.76 17.47
N TYR A 109 4.91 -1.77 17.47
CA TYR A 109 5.59 -2.22 18.68
C TYR A 109 6.47 -1.12 19.29
N PHE A 110 7.29 -0.43 18.48
CA PHE A 110 8.22 0.57 19.00
C PHE A 110 7.56 1.91 19.35
N LEU A 111 6.59 2.38 18.55
CA LEU A 111 5.97 3.70 18.70
C LEU A 111 4.70 3.65 19.54
N LEU A 112 3.83 2.66 19.33
CA LEU A 112 2.58 2.52 20.06
C LEU A 112 2.68 1.59 21.28
N ARG A 113 3.82 0.90 21.46
CA ARG A 113 4.06 -0.07 22.54
C ARG A 113 3.02 -1.20 22.57
N GLU A 114 2.45 -1.53 21.41
CA GLU A 114 1.53 -2.65 21.28
C GLU A 114 2.28 -3.97 21.41
N ALA A 115 1.83 -4.86 22.29
CA ALA A 115 2.48 -6.15 22.50
C ALA A 115 2.30 -7.05 21.26
N VAL A 116 3.42 -7.54 20.71
CA VAL A 116 3.39 -8.54 19.63
C VAL A 116 3.22 -9.93 20.24
N SER A 117 2.13 -10.60 19.88
CA SER A 117 1.86 -11.96 20.35
C SER A 117 2.74 -13.00 19.64
N ALA A 118 2.99 -14.13 20.30
CA ALA A 118 3.72 -15.25 19.70
C ALA A 118 3.08 -15.76 18.38
N LYS A 119 1.75 -15.68 18.27
CA LYS A 119 1.02 -16.03 17.03
C LYS A 119 1.34 -15.08 15.89
N GLN A 120 1.44 -13.78 16.16
CA GLN A 120 1.86 -12.79 15.15
C GLN A 120 3.29 -13.05 14.71
N CYS A 121 4.22 -13.31 15.64
CA CYS A 121 5.60 -13.68 15.28
C CYS A 121 5.66 -14.92 14.37
N LEU A 122 4.86 -15.96 14.65
CA LEU A 122 4.78 -17.13 13.79
C LEU A 122 4.22 -16.79 12.41
N GLY A 123 3.18 -15.95 12.34
CA GLY A 123 2.62 -15.47 11.07
C GLY A 123 3.64 -14.69 10.23
N ILE A 124 4.45 -13.85 10.88
CA ILE A 124 5.56 -13.13 10.25
C ILE A 124 6.59 -14.10 9.67
N ALA A 125 7.01 -15.10 10.44
CA ALA A 125 7.97 -16.11 9.99
C ALA A 125 7.44 -16.89 8.77
N LEU A 126 6.17 -17.29 8.79
CA LEU A 126 5.52 -17.99 7.67
C LEU A 126 5.40 -17.08 6.43
N ALA A 127 5.08 -15.80 6.59
CA ALA A 127 5.01 -14.84 5.48
C ALA A 127 6.38 -14.65 4.82
N LEU A 128 7.44 -14.47 5.62
CA LEU A 128 8.82 -14.39 5.13
C LEU A 128 9.22 -15.66 4.36
N PHE A 129 8.86 -16.83 4.88
CA PHE A 129 9.14 -18.11 4.23
C PHE A 129 8.40 -18.27 2.88
N SER A 130 7.11 -17.92 2.83
CA SER A 130 6.32 -17.93 1.59
C SER A 130 6.95 -17.06 0.51
N ILE A 131 7.43 -15.87 0.91
CA ILE A 131 8.05 -14.91 0.00
C ILE A 131 9.40 -15.38 -0.50
N TYR A 132 10.22 -15.98 0.36
CA TYR A 132 11.46 -16.64 -0.06
C TYR A 132 11.19 -17.65 -1.18
N LEU A 133 10.21 -18.55 -0.99
CA LEU A 133 9.84 -19.55 -1.99
C LEU A 133 9.31 -18.94 -3.29
N LEU A 134 8.50 -17.87 -3.24
CA LEU A 134 7.98 -17.19 -4.42
C LEU A 134 9.04 -16.37 -5.17
N SER A 135 10.10 -15.94 -4.48
CA SER A 135 11.19 -15.13 -5.04
C SER A 135 12.39 -15.94 -5.57
N SER A 136 12.44 -17.24 -5.22
CA SER A 136 13.42 -18.23 -5.69
C SER A 136 13.16 -18.60 -7.15
#